data_AF-A0A285JIX2-F1
#
_entry.id   AF-A0A285JIX2-F1
#
_cell.length_a   1.000
_cell.length_b   1.000
_cell.length_c   1.000
_cell.angle_alpha   90.00
_cell.angle_beta   90.00
_cell.angle_gamma   90.00
#
_symmetry.space_group_name_H-M   'P 1'
#
loop_
_entity.id
_entity.type
_entity.pdbx_description
1 polymer ?
#
loop_
_entity_poly.entity_id
_entity_poly.type
_entity_poly.pdbx_seq_one_letter_code
_entity_poly.pdbx_strand_id
1 'polypeptide(L)'
;MFSKSKHGDATKIEIINTGTFKSYKIPSVIVFCEDKVAEELIINALSHKEKNVGSFKFRRCGSWTNIIISLAGCILYSQELIKSGNSKVLEVVGVIDGDINDNDISQVISGTFEGEFIPEQLQEITRLISNHIISFKIPTAVLSKKNIKGKPELNLKNMVDEITSDMVREPSKKRVNDLCGFLEKTKDDELKRNIEFELNDIYKEQEETLKIIKISNDIIFHENDGIINYHSYFKKLQKKIGDVFYRSYSFTHQPIYLVYRIVSKYNKNRWEEYINPVIDFLVSAQKRQTQSFSHHTFNNTKID
;
A
#
# COMPACT_ATOMS: atom_id res chain seq x y z
N MET A 1 -6.22 -32.78 -27.45
CA MET A 1 -6.72 -33.94 -28.23
C MET A 1 -7.78 -34.66 -27.39
N PHE A 2 -8.94 -34.97 -27.95
CA PHE A 2 -10.02 -35.67 -27.26
C PHE A 2 -10.05 -37.11 -27.73
N SER A 3 -9.92 -38.07 -26.81
CA SER A 3 -10.19 -39.49 -27.11
C SER A 3 -11.31 -40.00 -26.21
N LYS A 4 -12.21 -40.75 -26.81
CA LYS A 4 -13.32 -41.41 -26.11
C LYS A 4 -13.24 -42.88 -26.44
N SER A 5 -13.00 -43.71 -25.44
CA SER A 5 -12.99 -45.16 -25.58
C SER A 5 -14.09 -45.77 -24.71
N LYS A 6 -14.79 -46.75 -25.28
CA LYS A 6 -15.79 -47.55 -24.56
C LYS A 6 -15.21 -48.94 -24.32
N HIS A 7 -15.27 -49.40 -23.07
CA HIS A 7 -15.01 -50.78 -22.70
C HIS A 7 -16.17 -51.27 -21.83
N GLY A 8 -17.04 -52.09 -22.44
CA GLY A 8 -18.31 -52.48 -21.83
C GLY A 8 -19.21 -51.27 -21.57
N ASP A 9 -19.84 -51.23 -20.40
CA ASP A 9 -20.73 -50.14 -19.97
C ASP A 9 -19.98 -48.90 -19.45
N ALA A 10 -18.66 -48.98 -19.29
CA ALA A 10 -17.84 -47.85 -18.85
C ALA A 10 -17.33 -47.04 -20.06
N THR A 11 -17.59 -45.74 -20.03
CA THR A 11 -17.02 -44.79 -21.00
C THR A 11 -15.83 -44.07 -20.35
N LYS A 12 -14.63 -44.29 -20.87
CA LYS A 12 -13.44 -43.52 -20.49
C LYS A 12 -13.31 -42.33 -21.45
N ILE A 13 -13.32 -41.13 -20.90
CA ILE A 13 -13.03 -39.90 -21.66
C ILE A 13 -11.62 -39.47 -21.25
N GLU A 14 -10.70 -39.48 -22.20
CA GLU A 14 -9.32 -39.01 -22.02
C GLU A 14 -9.16 -37.66 -22.72
N ILE A 15 -8.83 -36.65 -21.93
CA ILE A 15 -8.53 -35.31 -22.44
C ILE A 15 -7.02 -35.13 -22.37
N ILE A 16 -6.36 -35.24 -23.50
CA ILE A 16 -4.92 -35.03 -23.61
C ILE A 16 -4.68 -33.55 -23.92
N ASN A 17 -4.27 -32.79 -22.90
CA ASN A 17 -3.86 -31.40 -23.07
C ASN A 17 -2.47 -31.34 -23.71
N THR A 18 -2.42 -31.12 -25.02
CA THR A 18 -1.19 -30.91 -25.78
C THR A 18 -0.77 -29.45 -25.65
N GLY A 19 -0.23 -29.09 -24.49
CA GLY A 19 0.34 -27.78 -24.24
C GLY A 19 1.51 -27.89 -23.27
N THR A 20 2.69 -27.46 -23.67
CA THR A 20 3.84 -27.31 -22.78
C THR A 20 3.67 -26.02 -21.98
N PHE A 21 2.90 -26.06 -20.89
CA PHE A 21 2.83 -24.94 -19.95
C PHE A 21 4.17 -24.80 -19.23
N LYS A 22 5.11 -24.06 -19.83
CA LYS A 22 6.45 -23.79 -19.25
C LYS A 22 6.47 -22.70 -18.18
N SER A 23 5.32 -22.18 -17.74
CA SER A 23 5.24 -21.39 -16.50
C SER A 23 3.80 -21.34 -15.98
N TYR A 24 3.61 -21.61 -14.69
CA TYR A 24 2.36 -21.34 -13.99
C TYR A 24 2.29 -19.84 -13.73
N LYS A 25 1.41 -19.12 -14.44
CA LYS A 25 1.15 -17.71 -14.12
C LYS A 25 0.11 -17.66 -12.99
N ILE A 26 0.58 -17.51 -11.76
CA ILE A 26 -0.29 -17.14 -10.64
C ILE A 26 -0.82 -15.73 -10.94
N PRO A 27 -2.14 -15.52 -11.02
CA PRO A 27 -2.70 -14.20 -11.27
C PRO A 27 -2.42 -13.27 -10.10
N SER A 28 -2.30 -11.97 -10.38
CA SER A 28 -2.10 -10.96 -9.36
C SER A 28 -3.33 -10.81 -8.45
N VAL A 29 -3.12 -10.51 -7.16
CA VAL A 29 -4.18 -10.01 -6.27
C VAL A 29 -4.68 -8.68 -6.83
N ILE A 30 -5.99 -8.49 -6.89
CA ILE A 30 -6.58 -7.20 -7.31
C ILE A 30 -6.69 -6.30 -6.09
N VAL A 31 -6.08 -5.12 -6.16
CA VAL A 31 -6.11 -4.13 -5.09
C VAL A 31 -6.89 -2.91 -5.58
N PHE A 32 -8.06 -2.69 -5.00
CA PHE A 32 -8.86 -1.49 -5.21
C PHE A 32 -8.38 -0.40 -4.26
N CYS A 33 -8.18 0.80 -4.79
CA CYS A 33 -7.74 1.99 -4.06
C CYS A 33 -8.43 3.22 -4.65
N GLU A 34 -8.46 4.32 -3.90
CA GLU A 34 -9.22 5.50 -4.31
C GLU A 34 -8.62 6.13 -5.56
N ASP A 35 -7.35 6.53 -5.49
CA ASP A 35 -6.71 7.29 -6.53
C ASP A 35 -5.24 6.90 -6.73
N LYS A 36 -4.51 7.73 -7.48
CA LYS A 36 -3.09 7.52 -7.72
C LYS A 36 -2.26 7.67 -6.44
N VAL A 37 -2.63 8.57 -5.54
CA VAL A 37 -1.92 8.81 -4.28
C VAL A 37 -2.00 7.58 -3.37
N ALA A 38 -3.18 6.99 -3.24
CA ALA A 38 -3.39 5.76 -2.49
C ALA A 38 -2.59 4.58 -3.07
N GLU A 39 -2.61 4.42 -4.41
CA GLU A 39 -1.81 3.39 -5.09
C GLU A 39 -0.31 3.54 -4.80
N GLU A 40 0.23 4.76 -4.92
CA GLU A 40 1.63 5.04 -4.68
C GLU A 40 2.02 4.79 -3.22
N LEU A 41 1.15 5.14 -2.26
CA LEU A 41 1.36 4.84 -0.85
C LEU A 41 1.46 3.33 -0.60
N ILE A 42 0.56 2.53 -1.18
CA ILE A 42 0.56 1.06 -1.02
C ILE A 42 1.83 0.46 -1.65
N ILE A 43 2.23 0.90 -2.83
CA ILE A 43 3.45 0.44 -3.50
C ILE A 43 4.68 0.75 -2.65
N ASN A 44 4.79 1.98 -2.13
CA ASN A 44 5.89 2.36 -1.25
C ASN A 44 5.90 1.53 0.04
N ALA A 45 4.73 1.32 0.67
CA ALA A 45 4.58 0.48 1.84
C ALA A 45 5.08 -0.96 1.58
N LEU A 46 4.65 -1.59 0.48
CA LEU A 46 5.09 -2.93 0.10
C LEU A 46 6.60 -3.02 -0.11
N SER A 47 7.21 -2.00 -0.73
CA SER A 47 8.66 -1.96 -0.94
C SER A 47 9.48 -1.78 0.35
N HIS A 48 8.85 -1.31 1.43
CA HIS A 48 9.52 -1.10 2.72
C HIS A 48 9.82 -2.40 3.47
N LYS A 49 8.93 -3.41 3.45
CA LYS A 49 9.15 -4.67 4.18
C LYS A 49 10.00 -5.68 3.41
N GLU A 50 9.70 -5.97 2.14
CA GLU A 50 10.44 -6.98 1.35
C GLU A 50 10.36 -6.69 -0.15
N LYS A 51 11.44 -6.96 -0.90
CA LYS A 51 11.49 -6.72 -2.36
C LYS A 51 10.65 -7.70 -3.21
N ASN A 52 9.88 -8.60 -2.61
CA ASN A 52 9.16 -9.64 -3.38
C ASN A 52 7.91 -10.19 -2.67
N VAL A 53 7.02 -9.31 -2.19
CA VAL A 53 5.81 -9.70 -1.45
C VAL A 53 4.81 -10.48 -2.32
N GLY A 54 4.74 -10.20 -3.63
CA GLY A 54 3.73 -10.78 -4.51
C GLY A 54 3.48 -9.99 -5.77
N SER A 55 2.54 -10.46 -6.59
CA SER A 55 2.05 -9.71 -7.75
C SER A 55 0.73 -9.05 -7.41
N PHE A 56 0.69 -7.72 -7.47
CA PHE A 56 -0.49 -6.91 -7.19
C PHE A 56 -0.92 -6.16 -8.45
N LYS A 57 -2.22 -6.11 -8.70
CA LYS A 57 -2.83 -5.34 -9.78
C LYS A 57 -3.74 -4.27 -9.20
N PHE A 58 -3.29 -3.02 -9.27
CA PHE A 58 -4.03 -1.89 -8.73
C PHE A 58 -5.17 -1.43 -9.65
N ARG A 59 -6.29 -1.07 -9.05
CA ARG A 59 -7.48 -0.50 -9.68
C ARG A 59 -7.89 0.75 -8.90
N ARG A 60 -7.83 1.90 -9.56
CA ARG A 60 -8.25 3.19 -9.01
C ARG A 60 -9.75 3.35 -9.20
N CYS A 61 -10.47 3.59 -8.12
CA CYS A 61 -11.93 3.62 -8.09
C CYS A 61 -12.52 5.05 -8.10
N GLY A 62 -11.68 6.08 -7.90
CA GLY A 62 -12.06 7.49 -7.83
C GLY A 62 -12.73 7.91 -6.51
N SER A 63 -13.35 6.97 -5.79
CA SER A 63 -13.89 7.17 -4.44
C SER A 63 -13.81 5.87 -3.63
N TRP A 64 -13.74 5.98 -2.31
CA TRP A 64 -13.83 4.83 -1.41
C TRP A 64 -15.18 4.07 -1.54
N THR A 65 -16.27 4.75 -1.88
CA THR A 65 -17.58 4.09 -2.11
C THR A 65 -17.53 3.13 -3.29
N ASN A 66 -16.85 3.51 -4.38
CA ASN A 66 -16.67 2.67 -5.55
C ASN A 66 -15.75 1.46 -5.28
N ILE A 67 -14.85 1.55 -4.29
CA ILE A 67 -14.06 0.39 -3.82
C ILE A 67 -15.01 -0.67 -3.25
N ILE A 68 -15.95 -0.26 -2.39
CA ILE A 68 -16.92 -1.16 -1.76
C ILE A 68 -17.81 -1.82 -2.82
N ILE A 69 -18.35 -1.05 -3.75
CA ILE A 69 -19.20 -1.56 -4.84
C ILE A 69 -18.42 -2.57 -5.72
N SER A 70 -17.16 -2.26 -6.04
CA SER A 70 -16.30 -3.15 -6.83
C SER A 70 -16.00 -4.46 -6.10
N LEU A 71 -15.72 -4.39 -4.80
CA LEU A 71 -15.53 -5.56 -3.94
C LEU A 71 -16.78 -6.42 -3.90
N ALA A 72 -17.95 -5.81 -3.71
CA ALA A 72 -19.22 -6.52 -3.67
C ALA A 72 -19.44 -7.33 -4.96
N GLY A 73 -19.27 -6.72 -6.13
CA GLY A 73 -19.38 -7.41 -7.42
C GLY A 73 -18.41 -8.58 -7.56
N CYS A 74 -17.15 -8.40 -7.17
CA CYS A 74 -16.14 -9.47 -7.21
C CYS A 74 -16.45 -10.62 -6.24
N ILE A 75 -16.91 -10.32 -5.03
CA ILE A 75 -17.23 -11.31 -4.00
C ILE A 75 -18.46 -12.13 -4.40
N LEU A 76 -19.51 -11.49 -4.91
CA LEU A 76 -20.69 -12.17 -5.42
C LEU A 76 -20.34 -13.17 -6.53
N TYR A 77 -19.57 -12.71 -7.53
CA TYR A 77 -19.12 -13.56 -8.62
C TYR A 77 -18.26 -14.73 -8.12
N SER A 78 -17.41 -14.46 -7.13
CA SER A 78 -16.58 -15.47 -6.48
C SER A 78 -17.41 -16.55 -5.79
N GLN A 79 -18.48 -16.16 -5.09
CA GLN A 79 -19.40 -17.10 -4.46
C GLN A 79 -20.13 -17.96 -5.48
N GLU A 80 -20.61 -17.38 -6.58
CA GLU A 80 -21.25 -18.15 -7.67
C GLU A 80 -20.28 -19.13 -8.33
N LEU A 81 -19.01 -18.74 -8.53
CA LEU A 81 -17.97 -19.66 -8.99
C LEU A 81 -17.76 -20.82 -8.01
N ILE A 82 -17.67 -20.55 -6.71
CA ILE A 82 -17.52 -21.58 -5.68
C ILE A 82 -18.73 -22.52 -5.68
N LYS A 83 -19.96 -21.99 -5.73
CA LYS A 83 -21.20 -22.78 -5.80
C LYS A 83 -21.24 -23.66 -7.06
N SER A 84 -20.72 -23.17 -8.19
CA SER A 84 -20.60 -23.95 -9.42
C SER A 84 -19.51 -25.03 -9.37
N GLY A 85 -18.76 -25.11 -8.28
CA GLY A 85 -17.68 -26.07 -8.11
C GLY A 85 -16.36 -25.61 -8.73
N ASN A 86 -16.03 -24.32 -8.67
CA ASN A 86 -14.71 -23.80 -9.05
C ASN A 86 -14.00 -23.17 -7.83
N SER A 87 -12.85 -23.71 -7.44
CA SER A 87 -12.07 -23.20 -6.31
C SER A 87 -11.04 -22.12 -6.69
N LYS A 88 -10.88 -21.84 -7.99
CA LYS A 88 -9.91 -20.85 -8.52
C LYS A 88 -10.53 -19.46 -8.58
N VAL A 89 -10.68 -18.86 -7.41
CA VAL A 89 -11.18 -17.51 -7.24
C VAL A 89 -10.02 -16.52 -7.05
N LEU A 90 -10.13 -15.33 -7.65
CA LEU A 90 -9.16 -14.25 -7.46
C LEU A 90 -9.38 -13.56 -6.11
N GLU A 91 -8.29 -13.38 -5.37
CA GLU A 91 -8.26 -12.53 -4.20
C GLU A 91 -8.38 -11.05 -4.62
N VAL A 92 -9.29 -10.37 -3.95
CA VAL A 92 -9.57 -8.94 -4.11
C VAL A 92 -9.44 -8.25 -2.77
N VAL A 93 -8.87 -7.05 -2.74
CA VAL A 93 -8.66 -6.27 -1.52
C VAL A 93 -9.05 -4.83 -1.77
N GLY A 94 -9.81 -4.21 -0.87
CA GLY A 94 -10.06 -2.77 -0.86
C GLY A 94 -9.18 -2.11 0.19
N VAL A 95 -8.39 -1.12 -0.22
CA VAL A 95 -7.59 -0.30 0.69
C VAL A 95 -8.19 1.10 0.76
N ILE A 96 -8.52 1.54 1.98
CA ILE A 96 -9.05 2.87 2.27
C ILE A 96 -8.10 3.65 3.20
N ASP A 97 -8.25 4.97 3.24
CA ASP A 97 -7.28 5.86 3.88
C ASP A 97 -7.30 5.82 5.43
N GLY A 98 -8.31 5.18 6.03
CA GLY A 98 -8.38 4.91 7.47
C GLY A 98 -9.10 5.96 8.32
N ASP A 99 -9.77 6.91 7.69
CA ASP A 99 -10.65 7.89 8.34
C ASP A 99 -12.15 7.63 8.14
N ILE A 100 -12.50 6.60 7.37
CA ILE A 100 -13.87 6.11 7.21
C ILE A 100 -14.23 5.18 8.37
N ASN A 101 -15.42 5.36 8.95
CA ASN A 101 -15.90 4.55 10.07
C ASN A 101 -16.68 3.31 9.59
N ASP A 102 -16.79 2.30 10.45
CA ASP A 102 -17.45 1.02 10.12
C ASP A 102 -18.95 1.17 9.82
N ASN A 103 -19.62 2.18 10.39
CA ASN A 103 -21.03 2.44 10.11
C ASN A 103 -21.22 2.94 8.68
N ASP A 104 -20.34 3.84 8.21
CA ASP A 104 -20.37 4.36 6.84
C ASP A 104 -20.11 3.24 5.83
N ILE A 105 -19.14 2.36 6.12
CA ILE A 105 -18.88 1.15 5.32
C ILE A 105 -20.13 0.28 5.25
N SER A 106 -20.75 0.00 6.40
CA SER A 106 -21.95 -0.84 6.49
C SER A 106 -23.14 -0.25 5.74
N GLN A 107 -23.32 1.08 5.80
CA GLN A 107 -24.36 1.79 5.07
C GLN A 107 -24.17 1.69 3.55
N VAL A 108 -22.95 1.90 3.05
CA VAL A 108 -22.66 1.79 1.61
C VAL A 108 -22.85 0.36 1.12
N ILE A 109 -22.43 -0.64 1.90
CA ILE A 109 -22.69 -2.03 1.54
C ILE A 109 -24.19 -2.29 1.45
N SER A 110 -24.97 -1.84 2.44
CA SER A 110 -26.42 -2.04 2.46
C SER A 110 -27.11 -1.38 1.27
N GLY A 111 -26.69 -0.16 0.89
CA GLY A 111 -27.21 0.56 -0.28
C GLY A 111 -26.72 0.01 -1.63
N THR A 112 -25.76 -0.91 -1.65
CA THR A 112 -25.30 -1.55 -2.91
C THR A 112 -26.35 -2.54 -3.45
N PHE A 113 -27.24 -3.03 -2.58
CA PHE A 113 -28.23 -4.06 -2.91
C PHE A 113 -29.66 -3.55 -2.69
N GLU A 114 -30.09 -2.63 -3.53
CA GLU A 114 -31.48 -2.13 -3.55
C GLU A 114 -32.32 -2.85 -4.63
N GLY A 115 -33.54 -3.28 -4.29
CA GLY A 115 -34.48 -3.93 -5.21
C GLY A 115 -35.36 -5.00 -4.58
N GLU A 116 -36.31 -5.57 -5.34
CA GLU A 116 -37.23 -6.62 -4.86
C GLU A 116 -36.56 -7.99 -4.65
N PHE A 117 -35.34 -8.19 -5.18
CA PHE A 117 -34.54 -9.40 -5.05
C PHE A 117 -33.26 -9.12 -4.26
N ILE A 118 -33.42 -8.87 -2.96
CA ILE A 118 -32.28 -8.83 -2.03
C ILE A 118 -31.81 -10.27 -1.79
N PRO A 119 -30.53 -10.62 -2.03
CA PRO A 119 -30.05 -11.96 -1.73
C PRO A 119 -30.21 -12.25 -0.23
N GLU A 120 -30.80 -13.39 0.15
CA GLU A 120 -30.89 -13.81 1.58
C GLU A 120 -29.51 -13.83 2.27
N GLN A 121 -28.45 -13.97 1.47
CA GLN A 121 -27.04 -13.99 1.87
C GLN A 121 -26.46 -12.58 2.12
N LEU A 122 -27.25 -11.50 2.10
CA LEU A 122 -26.76 -10.12 2.21
C LEU A 122 -25.90 -9.88 3.46
N GLN A 123 -26.29 -10.45 4.61
CA GLN A 123 -25.49 -10.35 5.85
C GLN A 123 -24.14 -11.06 5.71
N GLU A 124 -24.12 -12.22 5.05
CA GLU A 124 -22.89 -12.96 4.78
C GLU A 124 -21.99 -12.20 3.80
N ILE A 125 -22.56 -11.65 2.73
CA ILE A 125 -21.86 -10.83 1.74
C ILE A 125 -21.30 -9.56 2.38
N THR A 126 -22.07 -8.91 3.26
CA THR A 126 -21.61 -7.73 4.01
C THR A 126 -20.41 -8.07 4.87
N ARG A 127 -20.48 -9.17 5.63
CA ARG A 127 -19.36 -9.66 6.42
C ARG A 127 -18.14 -10.00 5.56
N LEU A 128 -18.35 -10.60 4.38
CA LEU A 128 -17.29 -10.90 3.44
C LEU A 128 -16.66 -9.62 2.87
N ILE A 129 -17.45 -8.62 2.47
CA ILE A 129 -16.92 -7.34 2.00
C ILE A 129 -16.07 -6.69 3.08
N SER A 130 -16.56 -6.63 4.33
CA SER A 130 -15.79 -6.08 5.45
C SER A 130 -14.47 -6.82 5.68
N ASN A 131 -14.46 -8.15 5.52
CA ASN A 131 -13.23 -8.96 5.63
C ASN A 131 -12.22 -8.73 4.51
N HIS A 132 -12.63 -8.10 3.40
CA HIS A 132 -11.79 -7.78 2.25
C HIS A 132 -11.38 -6.29 2.20
N ILE A 133 -11.84 -5.48 3.16
CA ILE A 133 -11.46 -4.07 3.31
C ILE A 133 -10.39 -3.97 4.40
N ILE A 134 -9.35 -3.19 4.12
CA ILE A 134 -8.32 -2.83 5.09
C ILE A 134 -8.02 -1.35 4.99
N SER A 135 -7.56 -0.76 6.08
CA SER A 135 -7.22 0.65 6.15
C SER A 135 -5.84 0.91 6.73
N PHE A 136 -5.27 2.07 6.38
CA PHE A 136 -4.09 2.57 7.08
C PHE A 136 -4.43 2.95 8.52
N LYS A 137 -3.48 2.77 9.44
CA LYS A 137 -3.73 3.03 10.86
C LYS A 137 -3.57 4.50 11.20
N ILE A 138 -4.69 5.21 11.38
CA ILE A 138 -4.69 6.57 11.89
C ILE A 138 -4.90 6.56 13.41
N PRO A 139 -4.08 7.26 14.22
CA PRO A 139 -4.28 7.34 15.66
C PRO A 139 -5.62 7.93 16.05
N THR A 140 -6.23 7.41 17.12
CA THR A 140 -7.52 7.89 17.65
C THR A 140 -7.49 9.40 17.96
N ALA A 141 -6.34 9.93 18.41
CA ALA A 141 -6.15 11.36 18.68
C ALA A 141 -6.27 12.24 17.42
N VAL A 142 -6.05 11.68 16.22
CA VAL A 142 -6.29 12.36 14.94
C VAL A 142 -7.73 12.12 14.49
N LEU A 143 -8.23 10.88 14.61
CA LEU A 143 -9.60 10.52 14.21
C LEU A 143 -10.69 11.26 14.98
N SER A 144 -10.48 11.52 16.27
CA SER A 144 -11.43 12.17 17.17
C SER A 144 -11.58 13.69 16.92
N LYS A 145 -10.71 14.30 16.10
CA LYS A 145 -10.81 15.73 15.76
C LYS A 145 -12.01 15.96 14.84
N LYS A 146 -13.05 16.62 15.37
CA LYS A 146 -14.34 16.86 14.70
C LYS A 146 -14.27 17.93 13.59
N ASN A 147 -13.40 18.93 13.72
CA ASN A 147 -13.34 20.10 12.83
C ASN A 147 -12.19 20.01 11.81
N ILE A 148 -11.78 18.79 11.44
CA ILE A 148 -10.67 18.54 10.53
C ILE A 148 -11.13 17.72 9.32
N LYS A 149 -10.81 18.20 8.12
CA LYS A 149 -10.87 17.45 6.87
C LYS A 149 -9.46 17.05 6.42
N GLY A 150 -9.31 15.89 5.79
CA GLY A 150 -8.00 15.37 5.36
C GLY A 150 -7.19 14.81 6.53
N LYS A 151 -7.80 13.90 7.29
CA LYS A 151 -7.16 13.25 8.44
C LYS A 151 -5.94 12.41 8.04
N PRO A 152 -5.92 11.70 6.90
CA PRO A 152 -4.72 11.02 6.42
C PRO A 152 -3.54 11.98 6.21
N GLU A 153 -3.77 13.13 5.58
CA GLU A 153 -2.74 14.15 5.35
C GLU A 153 -2.29 14.82 6.65
N LEU A 154 -3.22 15.09 7.58
CA LEU A 154 -2.86 15.57 8.92
C LEU A 154 -1.97 14.55 9.65
N ASN A 155 -2.29 13.26 9.58
CA ASN A 155 -1.50 12.22 10.22
C ASN A 155 -0.07 12.19 9.66
N LEU A 156 0.09 12.24 8.34
CA LEU A 156 1.39 12.28 7.69
C LEU A 156 2.16 13.56 7.99
N LYS A 157 1.48 14.72 8.04
CA LYS A 157 2.09 15.97 8.49
C LYS A 157 2.60 15.82 9.93
N ASN A 158 1.80 15.30 10.85
CA ASN A 158 2.23 15.09 12.25
C ASN A 158 3.47 14.20 12.32
N MET A 159 3.53 13.13 11.51
CA MET A 159 4.72 12.27 11.46
C MET A 159 5.98 13.00 11.00
N VAL A 160 5.86 14.00 10.11
CA VAL A 160 6.97 14.87 9.71
C VAL A 160 7.33 15.83 10.84
N ASP A 161 6.34 16.46 11.47
CA ASP A 161 6.51 17.42 12.55
C ASP A 161 7.17 16.76 13.80
N GLU A 162 6.94 15.46 14.01
CA GLU A 162 7.53 14.64 15.08
C GLU A 162 9.05 14.40 14.88
N ILE A 163 9.60 14.60 13.67
CA ILE A 163 11.01 14.32 13.38
C ILE A 163 11.91 15.43 13.93
N THR A 164 12.80 15.05 14.86
CA THR A 164 13.80 15.97 15.45
C THR A 164 15.12 15.97 14.67
N SER A 165 15.98 16.95 14.96
CA SER A 165 17.34 16.98 14.41
C SER A 165 18.16 15.74 14.76
N ASP A 166 17.95 15.19 15.95
CA ASP A 166 18.66 14.00 16.42
C ASP A 166 18.18 12.77 15.65
N MET A 167 16.88 12.65 15.39
CA MET A 167 16.32 11.59 14.55
C MET A 167 16.89 11.62 13.12
N VAL A 168 17.20 12.80 12.57
CA VAL A 168 17.85 12.92 11.24
C VAL A 168 19.31 12.47 11.25
N ARG A 169 20.03 12.70 12.35
CA ARG A 169 21.46 12.37 12.47
C ARG A 169 21.71 10.91 12.83
N GLU A 170 20.82 10.33 13.65
CA GLU A 170 21.01 9.02 14.27
C GLU A 170 21.29 7.89 13.25
N PRO A 171 20.56 7.76 12.11
CA PRO A 171 20.81 6.68 11.15
C PRO A 171 22.23 6.65 10.58
N SER A 172 22.87 7.82 10.47
CA SER A 172 24.22 7.99 9.93
C SER A 172 25.31 8.13 10.98
N LYS A 173 24.95 8.26 12.27
CA LYS A 173 25.88 8.61 13.35
C LYS A 173 27.07 7.65 13.45
N LYS A 174 26.82 6.34 13.39
CA LYS A 174 27.89 5.34 13.38
C LYS A 174 28.82 5.52 12.18
N ARG A 175 28.26 5.67 10.98
CA ARG A 175 29.03 5.83 9.75
C ARG A 175 29.87 7.10 9.77
N VAL A 176 29.31 8.21 10.25
CA VAL A 176 30.02 9.48 10.41
C VAL A 176 31.20 9.32 11.38
N ASN A 177 30.99 8.70 12.54
CA ASN A 177 32.06 8.45 13.51
C ASN A 177 33.18 7.59 12.92
N ASP A 178 32.81 6.53 12.18
CA ASP A 178 33.78 5.65 11.51
C ASP A 178 34.60 6.43 10.46
N LEU A 179 33.93 7.20 9.60
CA LEU A 179 34.57 8.04 8.56
C LEU A 179 35.50 9.10 9.16
N CYS A 180 35.07 9.80 10.21
CA CYS A 180 35.93 10.75 10.91
C CYS A 180 37.16 10.06 11.52
N GLY A 181 36.98 8.89 12.15
CA GLY A 181 38.09 8.11 12.69
C GLY A 181 39.05 7.58 11.62
N PHE A 182 38.57 7.29 10.41
CA PHE A 182 39.44 6.93 9.27
C PHE A 182 40.19 8.15 8.73
N LEU A 183 39.54 9.32 8.68
CA LEU A 183 40.16 10.55 8.20
C LEU A 183 41.38 10.95 9.04
N GLU A 184 41.29 10.80 10.37
CA GLU A 184 42.38 11.09 11.31
C GLU A 184 43.61 10.18 11.15
N LYS A 185 43.40 8.94 10.70
CA LYS A 185 44.46 7.90 10.59
C LYS A 185 45.07 7.82 9.20
N THR A 186 44.37 8.32 8.19
CA THR A 186 44.75 8.20 6.79
C THR A 186 45.86 9.19 6.43
N LYS A 187 46.91 8.69 5.78
CA LYS A 187 48.00 9.53 5.22
C LYS A 187 47.90 9.72 3.70
N ASP A 188 47.02 8.97 3.04
CA ASP A 188 46.76 9.03 1.60
C ASP A 188 45.74 10.13 1.28
N ASP A 189 46.14 11.09 0.45
CA ASP A 189 45.31 12.25 0.11
C ASP A 189 44.13 11.90 -0.82
N GLU A 190 44.23 10.87 -1.65
CA GLU A 190 43.10 10.40 -2.48
C GLU A 190 42.03 9.76 -1.60
N LEU A 191 42.46 8.91 -0.66
CA LEU A 191 41.55 8.28 0.29
C LEU A 191 40.87 9.31 1.21
N LYS A 192 41.60 10.34 1.66
CA LYS A 192 41.00 11.46 2.42
C LYS A 192 39.90 12.15 1.63
N ARG A 193 40.15 12.51 0.38
CA ARG A 193 39.14 13.16 -0.48
C ARG A 193 37.89 12.29 -0.62
N ASN A 194 38.05 10.98 -0.82
CA ASN A 194 36.90 10.06 -0.93
C ASN A 194 36.08 10.00 0.37
N ILE A 195 36.74 9.96 1.54
CA ILE A 195 36.08 10.02 2.85
C ILE A 195 35.34 11.36 3.04
N GLU A 196 35.97 12.48 2.67
CA GLU A 196 35.38 13.82 2.73
C GLU A 196 34.15 13.96 1.82
N PHE A 197 34.19 13.38 0.61
CA PHE A 197 33.04 13.35 -0.29
C PHE A 197 31.87 12.59 0.34
N GLU A 198 32.11 11.42 0.94
CA GLU A 198 31.05 10.65 1.58
C GLU A 198 30.46 11.37 2.81
N LEU A 199 31.32 12.00 3.63
CA LEU A 199 30.86 12.83 4.75
C LEU A 199 30.01 14.00 4.25
N ASN A 200 30.44 14.68 3.18
CA ASN A 200 29.68 15.77 2.58
C ASN A 200 28.31 15.30 2.07
N ASP A 201 28.23 14.12 1.47
CA ASP A 201 26.97 13.54 1.00
C ASP A 201 26.00 13.29 2.17
N ILE A 202 26.50 12.73 3.28
CA ILE A 202 25.72 12.50 4.50
C ILE A 202 25.24 13.83 5.09
N TYR A 203 26.16 14.79 5.31
CA TYR A 203 25.80 16.08 5.89
C TYR A 203 24.83 16.84 4.98
N LYS A 204 24.97 16.72 3.65
CA LYS A 204 24.07 17.35 2.71
C LYS A 204 22.67 16.75 2.78
N GLU A 205 22.55 15.42 2.87
CA GLU A 205 21.24 14.78 3.10
C GLU A 205 20.59 15.28 4.40
N GLN A 206 21.35 15.36 5.50
CA GLN A 206 20.83 15.85 6.78
C GLN A 206 20.35 17.30 6.68
N GLU A 207 21.14 18.20 6.08
CA GLU A 207 20.80 19.61 5.86
C GLU A 207 19.52 19.74 5.02
N GLU A 208 19.45 19.03 3.90
CA GLU A 208 18.32 19.03 2.99
C GLU A 208 17.04 18.53 3.67
N THR A 209 17.14 17.44 4.44
CA THR A 209 16.03 16.86 5.21
C THR A 209 15.48 17.87 6.21
N LEU A 210 16.34 18.50 7.01
CA LEU A 210 15.93 19.49 8.01
C LEU A 210 15.30 20.72 7.36
N LYS A 211 15.79 21.14 6.19
CA LYS A 211 15.19 22.23 5.42
C LYS A 211 13.78 21.87 4.97
N ILE A 212 13.54 20.65 4.47
CA ILE A 212 12.21 20.20 4.05
C ILE A 212 11.25 20.09 5.25
N ILE A 213 11.71 19.53 6.38
CA ILE A 213 10.92 19.45 7.62
C ILE A 213 10.51 20.86 8.07
N LYS A 214 11.46 21.82 8.08
CA LYS A 214 11.16 23.21 8.40
C LYS A 214 10.10 23.80 7.46
N ILE A 215 10.24 23.59 6.15
CA ILE A 215 9.24 24.04 5.18
C ILE A 215 7.86 23.44 5.47
N SER A 216 7.78 22.15 5.81
CA SER A 216 6.53 21.46 6.18
C SER A 216 5.92 22.04 7.46
N ASN A 217 6.74 22.30 8.48
CA ASN A 217 6.31 22.90 9.75
C ASN A 217 5.74 24.30 9.55
N ASP A 218 6.34 25.09 8.65
CA ASP A 218 5.92 26.45 8.32
C ASP A 218 4.64 26.51 7.46
N ILE A 219 4.02 25.38 7.10
CA ILE A 219 2.75 25.37 6.34
C ILE A 219 1.60 25.71 7.28
N ILE A 220 1.01 26.87 7.05
CA ILE A 220 -0.17 27.35 7.78
C ILE A 220 -1.45 26.81 7.12
N PHE A 221 -2.35 26.31 7.96
CA PHE A 221 -3.70 25.94 7.58
C PHE A 221 -4.67 26.90 8.25
N HIS A 222 -5.45 27.61 7.44
CA HIS A 222 -6.48 28.51 7.94
C HIS A 222 -7.78 27.72 8.13
N GLU A 223 -8.47 28.08 9.19
CA GLU A 223 -9.83 27.63 9.46
C GLU A 223 -10.79 28.39 8.55
N ASN A 224 -11.62 27.67 7.81
CA ASN A 224 -12.71 28.22 7.02
C ASN A 224 -14.02 27.58 7.51
N ASP A 225 -15.00 28.40 7.87
CA ASP A 225 -16.30 27.96 8.38
C ASP A 225 -16.21 26.97 9.56
N GLY A 226 -15.28 27.20 10.49
CA GLY A 226 -15.10 26.32 11.64
C GLY A 226 -14.23 25.08 11.38
N ILE A 227 -13.72 24.90 10.15
CA ILE A 227 -13.08 23.65 9.69
C ILE A 227 -11.69 23.93 9.13
N ILE A 228 -10.70 23.13 9.55
CA ILE A 228 -9.36 23.14 8.96
C ILE A 228 -9.23 21.99 7.95
N ASN A 229 -8.78 22.30 6.73
CA ASN A 229 -8.70 21.33 5.63
C ASN A 229 -7.25 21.01 5.21
N TYR A 230 -6.83 19.77 5.46
CA TYR A 230 -5.48 19.26 5.20
C TYR A 230 -5.30 18.56 3.84
N HIS A 231 -6.35 18.34 3.03
CA HIS A 231 -6.22 17.75 1.67
C HIS A 231 -5.24 18.53 0.78
N SER A 232 -5.05 19.82 1.06
CA SER A 232 -4.11 20.68 0.34
C SER A 232 -2.65 20.56 0.82
N TYR A 233 -2.34 19.74 1.83
CA TYR A 233 -1.01 19.67 2.46
C TYR A 233 0.10 19.42 1.43
N PHE A 234 -0.01 18.34 0.66
CA PHE A 234 1.00 17.99 -0.34
C PHE A 234 1.17 19.09 -1.40
N LYS A 235 0.07 19.67 -1.88
CA LYS A 235 0.09 20.77 -2.85
C LYS A 235 0.75 22.04 -2.28
N LYS A 236 0.48 22.36 -1.01
CA LYS A 236 1.12 23.48 -0.30
C LYS A 236 2.62 23.22 -0.09
N LEU A 237 3.00 22.00 0.27
CA LEU A 237 4.39 21.59 0.43
C LEU A 237 5.16 21.71 -0.89
N GLN A 238 4.60 21.17 -1.98
CA GLN A 238 5.17 21.31 -3.32
C GLN A 238 5.36 22.78 -3.70
N LYS A 239 4.36 23.64 -3.46
CA LYS A 239 4.45 25.07 -3.78
C LYS A 239 5.53 25.78 -2.96
N LYS A 240 5.69 25.43 -1.67
CA LYS A 240 6.73 26.04 -0.81
C LYS A 240 8.13 25.53 -1.14
N ILE A 241 8.27 24.29 -1.56
CA ILE A 241 9.53 23.73 -2.07
C ILE A 241 9.92 24.41 -3.39
N GLY A 242 8.96 24.63 -4.28
CA GLY A 242 9.19 25.23 -5.59
C GLY A 242 10.12 24.39 -6.46
N ASP A 243 10.94 25.05 -7.27
CA ASP A 243 11.89 24.41 -8.19
C ASP A 243 13.26 24.13 -7.54
N VAL A 244 13.32 24.11 -6.21
CA VAL A 244 14.58 23.84 -5.49
C VAL A 244 15.03 22.40 -5.76
N PHE A 245 16.24 22.26 -6.29
CA PHE A 245 16.88 20.97 -6.45
C PHE A 245 17.49 20.50 -5.12
N TYR A 246 17.08 19.31 -4.69
CA TYR A 246 17.64 18.62 -3.53
C TYR A 246 18.42 17.41 -4.03
N ARG A 247 19.73 17.38 -3.76
CA ARG A 247 20.62 16.33 -4.27
C ARG A 247 20.21 14.96 -3.75
N SER A 248 19.83 14.89 -2.48
CA SER A 248 19.49 13.64 -1.81
C SER A 248 18.07 13.19 -2.12
N TYR A 249 17.22 14.08 -2.65
CA TYR A 249 15.82 13.83 -2.95
C TYR A 249 15.51 14.06 -4.44
N SER A 250 15.76 13.03 -5.26
CA SER A 250 15.16 12.97 -6.59
C SER A 250 13.63 12.93 -6.46
N PHE A 251 12.90 13.57 -7.38
CA PHE A 251 11.43 13.67 -7.39
C PHE A 251 10.77 14.68 -6.42
N THR A 252 11.41 15.82 -6.14
CA THR A 252 10.80 16.93 -5.36
C THR A 252 9.46 17.44 -5.92
N HIS A 253 9.21 17.22 -7.21
CA HIS A 253 7.94 17.55 -7.87
C HIS A 253 6.77 16.63 -7.43
N GLN A 254 7.03 15.55 -6.68
CA GLN A 254 6.00 14.71 -6.08
C GLN A 254 6.14 14.76 -4.53
N PRO A 255 5.51 15.76 -3.88
CA PRO A 255 5.66 16.02 -2.43
C PRO A 255 5.30 14.82 -1.56
N ILE A 256 4.45 13.93 -2.05
CA ILE A 256 4.00 12.76 -1.32
C ILE A 256 5.11 11.72 -1.13
N TYR A 257 5.87 11.42 -2.19
CA TYR A 257 7.03 10.54 -2.10
C TYR A 257 8.13 11.12 -1.22
N LEU A 258 8.30 12.45 -1.27
CA LEU A 258 9.24 13.14 -0.41
C LEU A 258 8.89 12.92 1.07
N VAL A 259 7.62 13.14 1.44
CA VAL A 259 7.12 12.90 2.80
C VAL A 259 7.30 11.44 3.19
N TYR A 260 6.93 10.49 2.34
CA TYR A 260 7.09 9.05 2.63
C TYR A 260 8.54 8.66 2.85
N ARG A 261 9.46 9.16 2.02
CA ARG A 261 10.89 8.86 2.17
C ARG A 261 11.46 9.42 3.46
N ILE A 262 11.06 10.64 3.84
CA ILE A 262 11.49 11.27 5.09
C ILE A 262 10.91 10.51 6.29
N VAL A 263 9.60 10.26 6.32
CA VAL A 263 8.92 9.60 7.43
C VAL A 263 9.39 8.16 7.58
N SER A 264 9.52 7.39 6.50
CA SER A 264 9.98 6.00 6.55
C SER A 264 11.42 5.84 7.03
N LYS A 265 12.30 6.81 6.76
CA LYS A 265 13.71 6.78 7.18
C LYS A 265 13.90 7.30 8.61
N TYR A 266 13.23 8.39 8.97
CA TYR A 266 13.52 9.14 10.18
C TYR A 266 12.45 9.02 11.28
N ASN A 267 11.22 8.62 10.95
CA ASN A 267 10.15 8.30 11.91
C ASN A 267 9.63 6.86 11.68
N LYS A 268 10.57 5.91 11.66
CA LYS A 268 10.33 4.51 11.26
C LYS A 268 9.21 3.85 12.06
N ASN A 269 9.16 4.04 13.37
CA ASN A 269 8.16 3.38 14.22
C ASN A 269 6.73 3.83 13.86
N ARG A 270 6.51 5.13 13.66
CA ARG A 270 5.18 5.66 13.28
C ARG A 270 4.83 5.28 11.85
N TRP A 271 5.82 5.24 10.96
CA TRP A 271 5.64 4.75 9.59
C TRP A 271 5.19 3.29 9.55
N GLU A 272 5.91 2.41 10.26
CA GLU A 272 5.58 0.98 10.35
C GLU A 272 4.20 0.78 10.99
N GLU A 273 3.89 1.50 12.07
CA GLU A 273 2.55 1.47 12.68
C GLU A 273 1.44 1.83 11.68
N TYR A 274 1.67 2.85 10.84
CA TYR A 274 0.71 3.33 9.85
C TYR A 274 0.43 2.31 8.74
N ILE A 275 1.47 1.69 8.20
CA ILE A 275 1.38 0.83 7.00
C ILE A 275 1.19 -0.66 7.28
N ASN A 276 1.62 -1.16 8.45
CA ASN A 276 1.64 -2.59 8.74
C ASN A 276 0.29 -3.29 8.54
N PRO A 277 -0.87 -2.73 8.94
CA PRO A 277 -2.15 -3.40 8.70
C PRO A 277 -2.40 -3.70 7.23
N VAL A 278 -2.11 -2.73 6.34
CA VAL A 278 -2.27 -2.90 4.89
C VAL A 278 -1.26 -3.93 4.35
N ILE A 279 0.01 -3.85 4.76
CA ILE A 279 1.05 -4.78 4.29
C ILE A 279 0.71 -6.21 4.70
N ASP A 280 0.45 -6.43 5.99
CA ASP A 280 0.22 -7.77 6.53
C ASP A 280 -1.04 -8.40 5.91
N PHE A 281 -2.07 -7.57 5.63
CA PHE A 281 -3.26 -7.99 4.92
C PHE A 281 -2.97 -8.37 3.46
N LEU A 282 -2.22 -7.56 2.72
CA LEU A 282 -1.85 -7.84 1.32
C LEU A 282 -0.93 -9.06 1.19
N VAL A 283 0.00 -9.26 2.13
CA VAL A 283 0.83 -10.48 2.21
C VAL A 283 -0.06 -11.71 2.41
N SER A 284 -1.05 -11.62 3.30
CA SER A 284 -2.00 -12.69 3.55
C SER A 284 -2.85 -13.00 2.31
N ALA A 285 -3.37 -11.96 1.64
CA ALA A 285 -4.11 -12.10 0.39
C ALA A 285 -3.27 -12.76 -0.71
N GLN A 286 -2.00 -12.36 -0.87
CA GLN A 286 -1.10 -12.99 -1.83
C GLN A 286 -0.84 -14.46 -1.51
N LYS A 287 -0.72 -14.83 -0.23
CA LYS A 287 -0.55 -16.24 0.18
C LYS A 287 -1.76 -17.07 -0.21
N ARG A 288 -2.98 -16.58 0.05
CA ARG A 288 -4.23 -17.25 -0.37
C ARG A 288 -4.33 -17.37 -1.89
N GLN A 289 -4.04 -16.28 -2.61
CA GLN A 289 -3.98 -16.26 -4.08
C GLN A 289 -3.00 -17.31 -4.62
N THR A 290 -1.80 -17.40 -4.02
CA THR A 290 -0.79 -18.38 -4.41
C THR A 290 -1.30 -19.80 -4.20
N GLN A 291 -1.90 -20.08 -3.04
CA GLN A 291 -2.46 -21.40 -2.71
C GLN A 291 -3.61 -21.81 -3.64
N SER A 292 -4.52 -20.89 -3.98
CA SER A 292 -5.65 -21.16 -4.87
C SER A 292 -5.20 -21.52 -6.30
N PHE A 293 -4.03 -21.05 -6.73
CA PHE A 293 -3.53 -21.22 -8.11
C PHE A 293 -2.25 -22.07 -8.22
N SER A 294 -1.69 -22.59 -7.11
CA SER A 294 -0.42 -23.33 -7.10
C SER A 294 -0.49 -24.76 -7.64
N HIS A 295 -1.69 -25.27 -7.92
CA HIS A 295 -1.88 -26.66 -8.35
C HIS A 295 -2.68 -26.78 -9.65
N HIS A 296 -2.31 -27.79 -10.46
CA HIS A 296 -3.15 -28.24 -11.55
C HIS A 296 -4.44 -28.83 -10.96
N THR A 297 -5.57 -28.29 -11.41
CA THR A 297 -6.87 -28.83 -11.04
C THR A 297 -7.69 -29.00 -12.30
N PHE A 298 -8.33 -30.16 -12.42
CA PHE A 298 -9.39 -30.43 -13.39
C PHE A 298 -10.61 -30.85 -12.59
N ASN A 299 -11.75 -30.17 -12.78
CA ASN A 299 -12.93 -30.32 -11.92
C ASN A 299 -12.57 -30.25 -10.41
N ASN A 300 -11.70 -29.29 -10.04
CA ASN A 300 -11.18 -29.10 -8.67
C ASN A 300 -10.44 -30.28 -8.03
N THR A 301 -10.23 -31.37 -8.74
CA THR A 301 -9.36 -32.45 -8.26
C THR A 301 -7.93 -32.08 -8.65
N LYS A 302 -7.02 -32.10 -7.67
CA LYS A 302 -5.60 -31.93 -7.93
C LYS A 302 -5.16 -33.03 -8.88
N ILE A 303 -4.58 -32.65 -10.01
CA ILE A 303 -3.95 -33.60 -10.93
C ILE A 303 -2.46 -33.53 -10.62
N ASP A 304 -1.89 -34.67 -10.26
CA ASP A 304 -0.44 -34.85 -10.11
C ASP A 304 0.24 -34.92 -11.50
#